data_AF-A0A349B3G2-F1
#
_entry.id   AF-A0A349B3G2-F1
#
_cell.length_a   1.000
_cell.length_b   1.000
_cell.length_c   1.000
_cell.angle_alpha   90.00
_cell.angle_beta   90.00
_cell.angle_gamma   90.00
#
_symmetry.space_group_name_H-M   'P 1'
#
loop_
_entity.id
_entity.type
_entity.pdbx_description
1 polymer ?
#
loop_
_entity_poly.entity_id
_entity_poly.type
_entity_poly.pdbx_seq_one_letter_code
_entity_poly.pdbx_strand_id
1 'polypeptide(L)' 'PDSAVSGELAGRSVGLYFEKPSLRTRHSSEAAVTRLGGHAVTFTNAEVGIGTREPAADIAQVLSGFHAALGA' A
#
# COMPACT_ATOMS: atom_id res chain seq x y z
N PRO A 1 -12.93 4.32 25.37
CA PRO A 1 -11.60 4.94 25.17
C PRO A 1 -10.93 4.31 23.94
N ASP A 2 -10.81 5.13 22.90
CA ASP A 2 -10.03 4.86 21.70
C ASP A 2 -8.65 4.32 22.13
N SER A 3 -8.43 3.02 21.97
CA SER A 3 -7.13 2.41 22.25
C SER A 3 -6.12 3.15 21.40
N ALA A 4 -5.17 3.85 22.03
CA ALA A 4 -4.20 4.71 21.38
C ALA A 4 -3.73 4.04 20.09
N VAL A 5 -4.04 4.65 18.94
CA VAL A 5 -3.59 4.15 17.65
C VAL A 5 -2.06 4.18 17.71
N SER A 6 -1.49 3.01 17.96
CA SER A 6 -0.05 2.82 18.06
C SER A 6 0.57 3.30 16.75
N GLY A 7 1.62 4.13 16.84
CA GLY A 7 2.37 4.62 15.70
C GLY A 7 3.21 3.54 15.02
N GLU A 8 2.66 2.34 14.79
CA GLU A 8 3.37 1.18 14.24
C GLU A 8 3.93 1.44 12.84
N LEU A 9 3.34 2.40 12.12
CA LEU A 9 3.79 2.86 10.82
C LEU A 9 4.43 4.26 10.85
N ALA A 10 4.72 4.81 12.03
CA ALA A 10 5.29 6.15 12.18
C ALA A 10 6.53 6.36 11.28
N GLY A 11 6.43 7.29 10.33
CA GLY A 11 7.52 7.62 9.40
C GLY A 11 7.83 6.54 8.35
N ARG A 12 6.97 5.51 8.23
CA ARG A 12 7.12 4.41 7.26
C ARG A 12 6.13 4.57 6.12
N SER A 13 6.48 4.04 4.95
CA SER A 13 5.57 3.98 3.80
C SER A 13 4.94 2.58 3.67
N VAL A 14 3.71 2.52 3.14
CA VAL A 14 2.99 1.27 2.82
C VAL A 14 2.55 1.32 1.36
N GLY A 15 2.93 0.32 0.58
CA GLY A 15 2.48 0.17 -0.80
C GLY A 15 1.14 -0.56 -0.85
N LEU A 16 0.17 -0.01 -1.58
CA LEU A 16 -1.16 -0.60 -1.74
C LEU A 16 -1.47 -0.75 -3.23
N TYR A 17 -1.53 -1.99 -3.70
CA TYR A 17 -1.93 -2.33 -5.06
C TYR A 17 -3.43 -2.59 -5.13
N PHE A 18 -4.09 -2.11 -6.18
CA PHE A 18 -5.49 -2.41 -6.47
C PHE A 18 -5.65 -2.78 -7.94
N GLU A 19 -5.98 -4.04 -8.22
CA GLU A 19 -6.21 -4.51 -9.59
C GLU A 19 -7.47 -3.86 -10.21
N LYS A 20 -8.52 -3.68 -9.39
CA LYS A 20 -9.78 -3.02 -9.80
C LYS A 20 -10.01 -1.78 -8.95
N PRO A 21 -10.56 -0.70 -9.54
CA PRO A 21 -10.85 0.51 -8.79
C PRO A 21 -11.93 0.24 -7.73
N SER A 22 -11.59 0.47 -6.45
CA SER A 22 -12.52 0.43 -5.33
C SER A 22 -12.29 1.64 -4.43
N LEU A 23 -13.22 2.59 -4.46
CA LEU A 23 -13.11 3.81 -3.64
C LEU A 23 -13.13 3.49 -2.15
N ARG A 24 -14.08 2.64 -1.70
CA ARG A 24 -14.25 2.31 -0.28
C ARG A 24 -13.02 1.62 0.28
N THR A 25 -12.53 0.58 -0.39
CA THR A 25 -11.36 -0.19 0.06
C THR A 25 -10.10 0.65 0.05
N ARG A 26 -9.85 1.37 -1.07
CA ARG A 26 -8.69 2.25 -1.18
C ARG A 26 -8.69 3.31 -0.08
N HIS A 27 -9.80 4.04 0.05
CA HIS A 27 -9.91 5.12 1.02
C HIS A 27 -9.79 4.62 2.46
N SER A 28 -10.41 3.49 2.81
CA SER A 28 -10.29 2.92 4.16
C SER A 28 -8.86 2.49 4.49
N SER A 29 -8.14 1.92 3.52
CA SER A 29 -6.75 1.47 3.71
C SER A 29 -5.79 2.64 3.84
N GLU A 30 -5.91 3.65 2.97
CA GLU A 30 -5.14 4.89 3.06
C GLU A 30 -5.38 5.62 4.40
N ALA A 31 -6.64 5.71 4.83
CA ALA A 31 -6.99 6.31 6.12
C ALA A 31 -6.43 5.51 7.31
N ALA A 32 -6.41 4.17 7.24
CA ALA A 32 -5.82 3.32 8.26
C ALA A 32 -4.30 3.55 8.38
N VAL A 33 -3.57 3.53 7.25
CA VAL A 33 -2.13 3.80 7.22
C VAL A 33 -1.82 5.18 7.80
N THR A 34 -2.60 6.19 7.41
CA THR A 34 -2.44 7.56 7.92
C THR A 34 -2.66 7.63 9.43
N ARG A 35 -3.72 6.99 9.95
CA ARG A 35 -3.99 6.95 11.40
C ARG A 35 -2.88 6.25 12.19
N LEU A 36 -2.22 5.26 11.61
CA LEU A 36 -1.06 4.56 12.18
C LEU A 36 0.27 5.33 12.04
N GLY A 37 0.23 6.56 11.51
CA GLY A 37 1.40 7.44 11.37
C GLY A 37 2.25 7.20 10.12
N GLY A 38 1.76 6.39 9.19
CA GLY A 38 2.46 6.07 7.94
C GLY A 38 1.98 6.87 6.74
N HIS A 39 2.64 6.64 5.60
CA HIS A 39 2.26 7.20 4.30
C HIS A 39 1.87 6.08 3.32
N ALA A 40 0.64 6.12 2.81
CA ALA A 40 0.18 5.17 1.81
C ALA A 40 0.61 5.61 0.40
N VAL A 41 1.16 4.68 -0.38
CA VAL A 41 1.43 4.85 -1.81
C VAL A 41 0.60 3.84 -2.57
N THR A 42 -0.31 4.32 -3.42
CA THR A 42 -1.25 3.46 -4.13
C THR A 42 -0.87 3.26 -5.58
N PHE A 43 -1.01 2.03 -6.06
CA PHE A 43 -0.73 1.66 -7.45
C PHE A 43 -1.88 0.85 -8.02
N THR A 44 -2.06 0.93 -9.33
CA THR A 44 -3.05 0.18 -10.09
C THR A 44 -2.37 -0.68 -11.16
N ASN A 45 -3.07 -1.69 -11.68
CA ASN A 45 -2.51 -2.51 -12.75
C ASN A 45 -2.15 -1.68 -14.00
N ALA A 46 -2.91 -0.61 -14.27
CA ALA A 46 -2.65 0.28 -15.40
C ALA A 46 -1.30 1.02 -15.28
N GLU A 47 -0.81 1.26 -14.06
CA GLU A 47 0.47 1.94 -13.81
C GLU A 47 1.64 0.96 -13.78
N VAL A 48 1.42 -0.23 -13.21
CA VAL A 48 2.50 -1.19 -12.95
C VAL A 48 2.68 -2.20 -14.09
N GLY A 49 1.59 -2.62 -14.74
CA GLY A 49 1.63 -3.60 -15.84
C GLY A 49 2.02 -5.01 -15.37
N ILE A 50 1.44 -5.48 -14.26
CA ILE A 50 1.71 -6.82 -13.73
C ILE A 50 1.29 -7.87 -14.77
N GLY A 51 2.21 -8.76 -15.13
CA GLY A 51 1.96 -9.86 -16.07
C GLY A 51 1.89 -9.45 -17.54
N THR A 52 2.03 -8.16 -17.85
CA THR A 52 2.15 -7.65 -19.22
C THR A 52 3.53 -7.08 -19.49
N ARG A 53 4.04 -6.25 -18.58
CA ARG A 53 5.37 -5.63 -18.67
C ARG A 53 6.41 -6.38 -17.86
N GLU A 54 6.09 -6.68 -16.60
CA GLU A 54 7.00 -7.29 -15.63
C GLU A 54 6.28 -8.37 -14.79
N PRO A 55 6.97 -9.44 -14.37
CA PRO A 55 6.42 -10.43 -13.44
C PRO A 55 6.05 -9.81 -12.09
N ALA A 56 4.97 -10.30 -11.48
CA ALA A 56 4.56 -9.84 -10.15
C ALA A 56 5.66 -9.98 -9.09
N ALA A 57 6.48 -11.03 -9.19
CA ALA A 57 7.59 -11.29 -8.27
C ALA A 57 8.66 -10.18 -8.35
N ASP A 58 9.06 -9.77 -9.55
CA ASP A 58 10.08 -8.74 -9.76
C ASP A 58 9.60 -7.38 -9.22
N ILE A 59 8.34 -7.05 -9.52
CA ILE A 59 7.68 -5.83 -9.01
C ILE A 59 7.62 -5.86 -7.48
N ALA A 60 7.16 -6.96 -6.88
CA ALA A 60 7.07 -7.09 -5.43
C ALA A 60 8.45 -6.99 -4.77
N GLN A 61 9.48 -7.56 -5.39
CA GLN A 61 10.85 -7.49 -4.91
C GLN A 61 11.36 -6.05 -4.87
N VAL A 62 11.14 -5.28 -5.92
CA VAL A 62 11.50 -3.85 -5.94
C VAL A 62 10.71 -3.07 -4.89
N LEU A 63 9.38 -3.24 -4.85
CA LEU A 63 8.51 -2.49 -3.92
C LEU A 63 8.81 -2.80 -2.45
N SER A 64 9.20 -4.03 -2.13
CA SER A 64 9.54 -4.44 -0.75
C SER A 64 10.77 -3.71 -0.19
N GLY A 65 11.64 -3.17 -1.05
CA GLY A 65 12.80 -2.38 -0.63
C GLY A 65 12.45 -0.96 -0.18
N PHE A 66 11.27 -0.46 -0.56
CA PHE A 66 10.84 0.91 -0.28
C PHE A 66 9.72 1.01 0.75
N HIS A 67 8.94 -0.06 0.91
CA HIS A 67 7.76 -0.08 1.74
C HIS A 67 7.92 -1.00 2.95
N ALA A 68 7.44 -0.56 4.10
CA ALA A 68 7.42 -1.37 5.32
C ALA A 68 6.40 -2.52 5.25
N ALA A 69 5.38 -2.38 4.42
CA ALA A 69 4.38 -3.40 4.13
C ALA A 69 3.82 -3.21 2.71
N LEU A 70 3.33 -4.30 2.13
CA LEU A 70 2.62 -4.32 0.85
C LEU A 70 1.22 -4.93 1.06
N GLY A 71 0.19 -4.24 0.59
CA GLY A 71 -1.17 -4.76 0.47
C GLY A 71 -1.57 -4.85 -1.01
N ALA A 72 -2.36 -5.85 -1.37
CA ALA A 72 -2.83 -6.10 -2.74
C ALA A 72 -4.26 -6.65 -2.73
#